data_AF-A0A967WGG9-F1
#
_entry.id   AF-A0A967WGG9-F1
#
_cell.length_a   1.000
_cell.length_b   1.000
_cell.length_c   1.000
_cell.angle_alpha   90.00
_cell.angle_beta   90.00
_cell.angle_gamma   90.00
#
_symmetry.space_group_name_H-M   'P 1'
#
loop_
_entity.id
_entity.type
_entity.pdbx_description
1 polymer ?
#
loop_
_entity_poly.entity_id
_entity_poly.type
_entity_poly.pdbx_seq_one_letter_code
_entity_poly.pdbx_strand_id
1 'polypeptide(L)'
;TIAVSNLNGFTEQIADARISPVSPANPLAISFSTAEPDNTVVGFTPADPNQPFGPGTLSLGAALTGAVPARTGVVARTASDVYRVGGGATVDGLAAANILTLQDVINVVARMRANNVPPTADGYYHVHVTPQGEAELFADNQFQRLFQSLPDSATYRDLAIGQLVGCRFYRNTENP
;
A
#
# COMPACT_ATOMS: atom_id res chain seq x y z
N THR A 1 18.95 -5.20 16.94
CA THR A 1 17.86 -6.03 16.39
C THR A 1 16.55 -5.31 16.64
N ILE A 2 15.50 -5.64 15.88
CA ILE A 2 14.16 -5.09 16.08
C ILE A 2 13.14 -6.22 16.00
N ALA A 3 12.15 -6.22 16.90
CA ALA A 3 11.06 -7.19 16.85
C ALA A 3 10.00 -6.73 15.83
N VAL A 4 9.54 -7.65 15.00
CA VAL A 4 8.50 -7.41 14.00
C VAL A 4 7.36 -8.41 14.16
N SER A 5 6.15 -7.99 13.81
CA SER A 5 4.95 -8.82 13.88
C SER A 5 4.94 -9.93 12.82
N ASN A 6 5.71 -9.76 11.73
CA ASN A 6 5.78 -10.70 10.63
C ASN A 6 7.13 -10.56 9.90
N LEU A 7 7.79 -11.68 9.60
CA LEU A 7 9.07 -11.73 8.87
C LEU A 7 8.92 -11.80 7.34
N ASN A 8 7.69 -11.95 6.83
CA ASN A 8 7.40 -12.04 5.41
C ASN A 8 7.90 -10.80 4.65
N GLY A 9 8.58 -11.02 3.53
CA GLY A 9 9.22 -9.98 2.73
C GLY A 9 10.60 -9.52 3.23
N PHE A 10 11.10 -10.05 4.35
CA PHE A 10 12.44 -9.73 4.89
C PHE A 10 13.42 -10.92 4.86
N THR A 11 12.99 -12.08 4.34
CA THR A 11 13.81 -13.30 4.29
C THR A 11 14.68 -13.39 3.04
N GLU A 12 14.28 -12.70 1.97
CA GLU A 12 14.89 -12.80 0.65
C GLU A 12 15.15 -11.40 0.07
N GLN A 13 16.16 -11.32 -0.79
CA GLN A 13 16.52 -10.13 -1.53
C GLN A 13 16.88 -10.49 -2.97
N ILE A 14 16.59 -9.58 -3.89
CA ILE A 14 17.06 -9.65 -5.26
C ILE A 14 18.51 -9.13 -5.29
N ALA A 15 19.47 -10.04 -5.47
CA ALA A 15 20.88 -9.75 -5.66
C ALA A 15 21.32 -10.39 -6.99
N ASP A 16 22.06 -9.66 -7.82
CA ASP A 16 22.53 -10.13 -9.14
C ASP A 16 21.42 -10.75 -10.01
N ALA A 17 20.24 -10.10 -10.02
CA ALA A 17 19.04 -10.55 -10.74
C ALA A 17 18.50 -11.93 -10.31
N ARG A 18 18.90 -12.45 -9.14
CA ARG A 18 18.40 -13.68 -8.54
C ARG A 18 17.87 -13.44 -7.13
N ILE A 19 16.81 -14.14 -6.78
CA ILE A 19 16.31 -14.20 -5.41
C ILE A 19 17.31 -15.02 -4.58
N SER A 20 17.89 -14.39 -3.56
CA SER A 20 18.85 -14.98 -2.64
C SER A 20 18.44 -14.66 -1.19
N PRO A 21 18.79 -15.50 -0.21
CA PRO A 21 18.46 -15.23 1.18
C PRO A 21 19.21 -14.01 1.71
N VAL A 22 18.55 -13.28 2.61
CA VAL A 22 19.15 -12.13 3.31
C VAL A 22 20.27 -12.60 4.23
N SER A 23 21.41 -11.93 4.14
CA SER A 23 22.59 -12.21 4.96
C SER A 23 23.47 -10.97 5.11
N PRO A 24 24.53 -10.98 5.94
CA PRO A 24 25.46 -9.85 6.00
C PRO A 24 26.19 -9.57 4.68
N ALA A 25 26.33 -10.59 3.83
CA ALA A 25 26.93 -10.45 2.49
C ALA A 25 25.90 -9.96 1.45
N ASN A 26 24.61 -10.21 1.67
CA ASN A 26 23.49 -9.78 0.82
C ASN A 26 22.44 -9.05 1.70
N PRO A 27 22.68 -7.77 2.05
CA PRO A 27 21.85 -7.03 3.00
C PRO A 27 20.65 -6.35 2.33
N LEU A 28 19.45 -6.54 2.90
CA LEU A 28 18.21 -5.94 2.37
C LEU A 28 18.01 -4.53 2.93
N ALA A 29 17.93 -3.53 2.04
CA ALA A 29 17.66 -2.15 2.44
C ALA A 29 16.23 -1.98 2.97
N ILE A 30 16.10 -1.32 4.12
CA ILE A 30 14.84 -1.00 4.77
C ILE A 30 14.78 0.48 5.16
N SER A 31 13.58 1.02 5.21
CA SER A 31 13.29 2.32 5.79
C SER A 31 12.29 2.19 6.94
N PHE A 32 12.32 3.16 7.85
CA PHE A 32 11.40 3.25 8.97
C PHE A 32 10.38 4.35 8.70
N SER A 33 9.14 4.17 9.16
CA SER A 33 8.11 5.21 9.11
C SER A 33 8.29 6.30 10.17
N THR A 34 9.51 6.53 10.66
CA THR A 34 9.84 7.45 11.76
C THR A 34 11.11 8.24 11.40
N ALA A 35 11.62 9.05 12.33
CA ALA A 35 12.87 9.78 12.15
C ALA A 35 14.13 8.89 12.25
N GLU A 36 13.98 7.58 12.52
CA GLU A 36 15.10 6.65 12.49
C GLU A 36 15.67 6.55 11.07
N PRO A 37 16.99 6.70 10.87
CA PRO A 37 17.61 6.61 9.55
C PRO A 37 17.40 5.24 8.91
N ASP A 38 17.40 5.23 7.57
CA ASP A 38 17.39 4.01 6.77
C ASP A 38 18.51 3.06 7.19
N ASN A 39 18.22 1.76 7.14
CA ASN A 39 19.13 0.71 7.60
C ASN A 39 19.05 -0.50 6.68
N THR A 40 19.77 -1.55 7.00
CA THR A 40 19.74 -2.81 6.28
C THR A 40 19.43 -3.98 7.21
N VAL A 41 18.70 -4.96 6.71
CA VAL A 41 18.50 -6.25 7.36
C VAL A 41 19.63 -7.17 6.90
N VAL A 42 20.37 -7.72 7.85
CA VAL A 42 21.49 -8.65 7.63
C VAL A 42 21.18 -10.06 8.10
N GLY A 43 20.02 -10.26 8.72
CA GLY A 43 19.54 -11.57 9.13
C GLY A 43 18.18 -11.47 9.81
N PHE A 44 17.55 -12.62 10.01
CA PHE A 44 16.26 -12.72 10.67
C PHE A 44 16.23 -13.95 11.57
N THR A 45 15.39 -13.91 12.60
CA THR A 45 15.18 -15.04 13.51
C THR A 45 13.69 -15.13 13.85
N PRO A 46 12.98 -16.18 13.39
CA PRO A 46 11.60 -16.43 13.77
C PRO A 46 11.47 -16.64 15.28
N ALA A 47 10.39 -16.15 15.88
CA ALA A 47 10.10 -16.42 17.29
C ALA A 47 9.69 -17.88 17.52
N ASP A 48 9.00 -18.48 16.54
CA ASP A 48 8.65 -19.90 16.50
C ASP A 48 9.24 -20.53 15.23
N PRO A 49 10.15 -21.52 15.33
CA PRO A 49 10.72 -22.21 14.17
C PRO A 49 9.69 -22.89 13.27
N ASN A 50 8.52 -23.26 13.79
CA ASN A 50 7.45 -23.87 13.00
C ASN A 50 6.65 -22.84 12.18
N GLN A 51 6.85 -21.55 12.44
CA GLN A 51 6.24 -20.43 11.74
C GLN A 51 7.34 -19.49 11.23
N PRO A 52 8.08 -19.90 10.18
CA PRO A 52 9.25 -19.16 9.70
C PRO A 52 8.93 -17.74 9.21
N PHE A 53 7.69 -17.50 8.77
CA PHE A 53 7.19 -16.18 8.35
C PHE A 53 6.35 -15.50 9.44
N GLY A 54 6.28 -16.07 10.63
CA GLY A 54 5.52 -15.50 11.74
C GLY A 54 6.22 -14.28 12.37
N PRO A 55 5.80 -13.90 13.58
CA PRO A 55 6.50 -12.92 14.39
C PRO A 55 7.97 -13.33 14.61
N GLY A 56 8.86 -12.34 14.66
CA GLY A 56 10.28 -12.60 14.82
C GLY A 56 11.10 -11.35 15.06
N THR A 57 12.41 -11.50 14.93
CA THR A 57 13.36 -10.40 15.09
C THR A 57 14.22 -10.25 13.85
N LEU A 58 14.48 -8.99 13.47
CA LEU A 58 15.40 -8.62 12.40
C LEU A 58 16.73 -8.18 12.99
N SER A 59 17.82 -8.71 12.44
CA SER A 59 19.18 -8.27 12.70
C SER A 59 19.54 -7.17 11.71
N LEU A 60 19.97 -6.03 12.25
CA LEU A 60 20.25 -4.83 11.47
C LEU A 60 21.75 -4.69 11.22
N GLY A 61 22.12 -4.11 10.07
CA GLY A 61 23.51 -3.85 9.70
C GLY A 61 24.17 -2.74 10.54
N ALA A 62 23.37 -1.78 10.99
CA ALA A 62 23.78 -0.75 11.95
C ALA A 62 22.92 -0.78 13.22
N ALA A 63 23.50 -0.34 14.35
CA ALA A 63 22.75 -0.13 15.58
C ALA A 63 21.69 0.97 15.41
N LEU A 64 20.56 0.82 16.08
CA LEU A 64 19.52 1.85 16.12
C LEU A 64 20.07 3.09 16.84
N THR A 65 19.76 4.25 16.29
CA THR A 65 20.19 5.55 16.83
C THR A 65 19.20 6.09 17.87
N GLY A 66 17.92 5.75 17.75
CA GLY A 66 16.87 6.10 18.69
C GLY A 66 16.02 4.92 19.15
N ALA A 67 15.09 5.22 20.06
CA ALA A 67 14.03 4.27 20.41
C ALA A 67 13.00 4.24 19.28
N VAL A 68 12.84 3.08 18.65
CA VAL A 68 11.78 2.85 17.66
C VAL A 68 10.48 2.50 18.41
N PRO A 69 9.43 3.34 18.35
CA PRO A 69 8.18 3.05 19.04
C PRO A 69 7.54 1.75 18.56
N ALA A 70 6.73 1.13 19.43
CA ALA A 70 5.90 0.00 19.03
C ALA A 70 5.00 0.38 17.84
N ARG A 71 4.77 -0.58 16.93
CA ARG A 71 3.97 -0.41 15.70
C ARG A 71 4.55 0.56 14.66
N THR A 72 5.83 0.89 14.76
CA THR A 72 6.54 1.57 13.67
C THR A 72 6.54 0.70 12.42
N GLY A 73 6.19 1.28 11.27
CA GLY A 73 6.27 0.60 9.99
C GLY A 73 7.72 0.39 9.60
N VAL A 74 8.09 -0.86 9.35
CA VAL A 74 9.36 -1.23 8.71
C VAL A 74 9.02 -1.64 7.29
N VAL A 75 9.63 -0.97 6.31
CA VAL A 75 9.30 -1.19 4.90
C VAL A 75 10.58 -1.54 4.16
N ALA A 76 10.57 -2.68 3.47
CA ALA A 76 11.66 -3.04 2.57
C ALA A 76 11.65 -2.12 1.35
N ARG A 77 12.83 -1.75 0.84
CA ARG A 77 12.94 -0.90 -0.35
C ARG A 77 12.31 -1.51 -1.60
N THR A 78 12.22 -2.84 -1.65
CA THR A 78 11.59 -3.62 -2.73
C THR A 78 10.11 -3.91 -2.47
N ALA A 79 9.51 -3.34 -1.42
CA ALA A 79 8.10 -3.55 -1.13
C ALA A 79 7.21 -2.98 -2.24
N SER A 80 6.09 -3.67 -2.51
CA SER A 80 5.04 -3.14 -3.37
C SER A 80 4.50 -1.82 -2.82
N ASP A 81 4.26 -0.86 -3.72
CA ASP A 81 3.70 0.42 -3.32
C ASP A 81 2.24 0.25 -2.88
N VAL A 82 1.89 0.81 -1.72
CA VAL A 82 0.54 0.78 -1.16
C VAL A 82 0.15 2.23 -0.87
N TYR A 83 -0.80 2.74 -1.64
CA TYR A 83 -1.35 4.06 -1.40
C TYR A 83 -2.44 3.98 -0.34
N ARG A 84 -2.19 4.56 0.82
CA ARG A 84 -3.18 4.70 1.90
C ARG A 84 -3.77 6.10 1.82
N VAL A 85 -5.09 6.17 1.68
CA VAL A 85 -5.84 7.43 1.68
C VAL A 85 -5.48 8.22 2.94
N GLY A 86 -5.16 9.50 2.78
CA GLY A 86 -4.76 10.38 3.89
C GLY A 86 -3.34 10.19 4.44
N GLY A 87 -2.51 9.35 3.81
CA GLY A 87 -1.05 9.37 4.00
C GLY A 87 -0.50 8.59 5.19
N GLY A 88 -1.28 7.69 5.78
CA GLY A 88 -0.79 6.82 6.86
C GLY A 88 0.33 5.89 6.39
N ALA A 89 1.45 5.84 7.14
CA ALA A 89 2.54 4.91 6.85
C ALA A 89 2.23 3.45 7.26
N THR A 90 1.32 3.27 8.23
CA THR A 90 0.82 1.98 8.72
C THR A 90 -0.71 2.00 8.80
N VAL A 91 -1.33 0.84 8.98
CA VAL A 91 -2.79 0.72 9.16
C VAL A 91 -3.26 1.47 10.42
N ASP A 92 -2.45 1.47 11.49
CA ASP A 92 -2.74 2.22 12.72
C ASP A 92 -2.73 3.76 12.51
N GLY A 93 -2.12 4.24 11.43
CA GLY A 93 -2.11 5.65 11.07
C GLY A 93 -3.39 6.13 10.37
N LEU A 94 -4.34 5.23 10.10
CA LEU A 94 -5.62 5.57 9.47
C LEU A 94 -6.57 6.22 10.50
N ALA A 95 -7.06 7.40 10.18
CA ALA A 95 -8.02 8.17 10.98
C ALA A 95 -9.36 8.32 10.24
N ALA A 96 -10.42 8.68 10.97
CA ALA A 96 -11.76 8.86 10.41
C ALA A 96 -11.85 9.94 9.30
N ALA A 97 -10.86 10.84 9.20
CA ALA A 97 -10.78 11.84 8.14
C ALA A 97 -10.17 11.30 6.82
N ASN A 98 -9.70 10.06 6.80
CA ASN A 98 -9.10 9.43 5.62
C ASN A 98 -10.19 8.83 4.74
N ILE A 99 -10.96 9.72 4.11
CA ILE A 99 -12.10 9.43 3.24
C ILE A 99 -11.60 9.31 1.80
N LEU A 100 -12.05 8.29 1.07
CA LEU A 100 -11.68 8.09 -0.33
C LEU A 100 -12.14 9.26 -1.20
N THR A 101 -11.21 9.90 -1.92
CA THR A 101 -11.52 10.96 -2.89
C THR A 101 -11.21 10.51 -4.32
N LEU A 102 -11.80 11.19 -5.31
CA LEU A 102 -11.47 10.93 -6.71
C LEU A 102 -9.99 11.26 -7.03
N GLN A 103 -9.42 12.22 -6.32
CA GLN A 103 -8.01 12.60 -6.47
C GLN A 103 -7.06 11.47 -6.04
N ASP A 104 -7.45 10.67 -5.04
CA ASP A 104 -6.65 9.50 -4.63
C ASP A 104 -6.55 8.48 -5.74
N VAL A 105 -7.66 8.21 -6.44
CA VAL A 105 -7.69 7.32 -7.62
C VAL A 105 -6.78 7.84 -8.73
N ILE A 106 -6.82 9.15 -9.01
CA ILE A 106 -5.92 9.79 -9.99
C ILE A 106 -4.46 9.60 -9.59
N ASN A 107 -4.12 9.81 -8.32
CA ASN A 107 -2.75 9.69 -7.81
C ASN A 107 -2.23 8.24 -7.94
N VAL A 108 -3.08 7.25 -7.63
CA VAL A 108 -2.73 5.83 -7.77
C VAL A 108 -2.49 5.48 -9.24
N VAL A 109 -3.37 5.90 -10.15
CA VAL A 109 -3.19 5.68 -11.59
C VAL A 109 -1.90 6.34 -12.10
N ALA A 110 -1.61 7.56 -11.64
CA ALA A 110 -0.37 8.25 -11.99
C ALA A 110 0.87 7.46 -11.53
N ARG A 111 0.86 6.90 -10.32
CA ARG A 111 1.94 6.05 -9.82
C ARG A 111 2.06 4.73 -10.57
N MET A 112 0.95 4.06 -10.87
CA MET A 112 0.93 2.85 -11.69
C MET A 112 1.57 3.10 -13.05
N ARG A 113 1.20 4.21 -13.71
CA ARG A 113 1.81 4.61 -14.99
C ARG A 113 3.30 4.97 -14.85
N ALA A 114 3.69 5.67 -13.78
CA ALA A 114 5.10 5.98 -13.53
C ALA A 114 5.95 4.71 -13.32
N ASN A 115 5.34 3.67 -12.73
CA ASN A 115 5.95 2.35 -12.56
C ASN A 115 5.79 1.44 -13.79
N ASN A 116 5.34 1.97 -14.94
CA ASN A 116 5.09 1.23 -16.19
C ASN A 116 4.15 0.03 -16.03
N VAL A 117 3.21 0.08 -15.08
CA VAL A 117 2.21 -0.97 -14.90
C VAL A 117 1.22 -0.88 -16.07
N PRO A 118 1.11 -1.92 -16.91
CA PRO A 118 0.16 -1.90 -18.01
C PRO A 118 -1.28 -1.95 -17.48
N PRO A 119 -2.25 -1.34 -18.19
CA PRO A 119 -3.65 -1.54 -17.88
C PRO A 119 -4.05 -3.00 -18.09
N THR A 120 -5.21 -3.39 -17.55
CA THR A 120 -5.78 -4.72 -17.77
C THR A 120 -6.13 -4.93 -19.25
N ALA A 121 -6.43 -6.16 -19.66
CA ALA A 121 -6.70 -6.53 -21.05
C ALA A 121 -7.79 -5.70 -21.76
N ASP A 122 -8.69 -5.05 -21.02
CA ASP A 122 -9.73 -4.15 -21.52
C ASP A 122 -9.27 -2.69 -21.69
N GLY A 123 -8.00 -2.39 -21.41
CA GLY A 123 -7.39 -1.07 -21.56
C GLY A 123 -7.60 -0.12 -20.37
N TYR A 124 -8.21 -0.60 -19.28
CA TYR A 124 -8.51 0.20 -18.08
C TYR A 124 -7.84 -0.41 -16.84
N TYR A 125 -7.61 0.42 -15.81
CA TYR A 125 -7.29 -0.09 -14.48
C TYR A 125 -8.56 -0.49 -13.74
N HIS A 126 -8.55 -1.63 -13.05
CA HIS A 126 -9.72 -2.13 -12.35
C HIS A 126 -9.74 -1.65 -10.91
N VAL A 127 -10.83 -1.03 -10.51
CA VAL A 127 -11.04 -0.50 -9.17
C VAL A 127 -12.19 -1.26 -8.53
N HIS A 128 -11.89 -2.07 -7.52
CA HIS A 128 -12.89 -2.78 -6.74
C HIS A 128 -13.27 -1.94 -5.53
N VAL A 129 -14.51 -1.46 -5.50
CA VAL A 129 -15.01 -0.52 -4.48
C VAL A 129 -16.09 -1.21 -3.66
N THR A 130 -16.01 -1.00 -2.34
CA THR A 130 -17.03 -1.40 -1.38
C THR A 130 -18.20 -0.42 -1.39
N PRO A 131 -19.40 -0.81 -0.91
CA PRO A 131 -20.54 0.11 -0.84
C PRO A 131 -20.26 1.41 -0.06
N GLN A 132 -19.38 1.34 0.95
CA GLN A 132 -18.95 2.52 1.71
C GLN A 132 -18.03 3.42 0.87
N GLY A 133 -17.02 2.87 0.19
CA GLY A 133 -16.15 3.65 -0.69
C GLY A 133 -16.90 4.27 -1.87
N GLU A 134 -17.97 3.64 -2.35
CA GLU A 134 -18.86 4.22 -3.34
C GLU A 134 -19.58 5.45 -2.77
N ALA A 135 -20.18 5.35 -1.58
CA ALA A 135 -20.82 6.49 -0.93
C ALA A 135 -19.85 7.66 -0.68
N GLU A 136 -18.61 7.37 -0.29
CA GLU A 136 -17.55 8.37 -0.12
C GLU A 136 -17.22 9.09 -1.44
N LEU A 137 -17.14 8.36 -2.56
CA LEU A 137 -16.88 8.96 -3.87
C LEU A 137 -18.02 9.89 -4.31
N PHE A 138 -19.28 9.56 -4.00
CA PHE A 138 -20.41 10.45 -4.28
C PHE A 138 -20.46 11.67 -3.35
N ALA A 139 -19.86 11.58 -2.16
CA ALA A 139 -19.70 12.72 -1.25
C ALA A 139 -18.57 13.67 -1.68
N ASP A 140 -17.65 13.23 -2.55
CA ASP A 140 -16.54 14.05 -3.04
C ASP A 140 -17.02 15.22 -3.91
N ASN A 141 -16.53 16.42 -3.59
CA ASN A 141 -16.84 17.65 -4.30
C ASN A 141 -16.37 17.62 -5.76
N GLN A 142 -15.23 16.98 -6.04
CA GLN A 142 -14.71 16.90 -7.40
C GLN A 142 -15.60 15.99 -8.26
N PHE A 143 -16.03 14.86 -7.71
CA PHE A 143 -16.97 13.96 -8.37
C PHE A 143 -18.34 14.64 -8.58
N GLN A 144 -18.89 15.32 -7.58
CA GLN A 144 -20.17 16.04 -7.71
C GLN A 144 -20.12 17.11 -8.81
N ARG A 145 -19.04 17.90 -8.89
CA ARG A 145 -18.86 18.93 -9.92
C ARG A 145 -18.86 18.37 -11.34
N LEU A 146 -18.34 17.16 -11.54
CA LEU A 146 -18.35 16.51 -12.85
C LEU A 146 -19.77 16.23 -13.35
N PHE A 147 -20.71 15.96 -12.44
CA PHE A 147 -22.10 15.62 -12.76
C PHE A 147 -23.08 16.79 -12.56
N GLN A 148 -22.63 17.96 -12.09
CA GLN A 148 -23.50 19.13 -11.86
C GLN A 148 -24.23 19.63 -13.12
N SER A 149 -23.68 19.39 -14.31
CA SER A 149 -24.34 19.78 -15.57
C SER A 149 -25.18 18.67 -16.23
N LEU A 150 -25.24 17.47 -15.64
CA LEU A 150 -26.04 16.33 -16.13
C LEU A 150 -26.95 15.77 -15.02
N PRO A 151 -28.05 16.48 -14.69
CA PRO A 151 -28.96 16.07 -13.61
C PRO A 151 -29.70 14.74 -13.87
N ASP A 152 -29.78 14.27 -15.11
CA ASP A 152 -30.40 12.99 -15.50
C ASP A 152 -29.36 11.94 -15.93
N SER A 153 -28.14 12.00 -15.36
CA SER A 153 -27.14 10.97 -15.62
C SER A 153 -27.49 9.67 -14.91
N ALA A 154 -27.44 8.55 -15.62
CA ALA A 154 -27.68 7.21 -15.07
C ALA A 154 -26.78 6.90 -13.86
N THR A 155 -25.60 7.51 -13.78
CA THR A 155 -24.67 7.42 -12.64
C THR A 155 -25.27 7.98 -11.35
N TYR A 156 -26.05 9.06 -11.41
CA TYR A 156 -26.69 9.64 -10.22
C TYR A 156 -27.98 8.90 -9.84
N ARG A 157 -28.71 8.36 -10.84
CA ARG A 157 -29.95 7.60 -10.62
C ARG A 157 -29.70 6.20 -10.04
N ASP A 158 -28.70 5.50 -10.59
CA ASP A 158 -28.45 4.08 -10.30
C ASP A 158 -27.20 3.88 -9.41
N LEU A 159 -26.64 4.99 -8.89
CA LEU A 159 -25.37 5.07 -8.16
C LEU A 159 -24.18 4.51 -8.95
N ALA A 160 -24.31 4.22 -10.25
CA ALA A 160 -23.38 3.38 -10.99
C ALA A 160 -22.19 4.15 -11.55
N ILE A 161 -21.02 3.98 -10.93
CA ILE A 161 -19.74 4.48 -11.46
C ILE A 161 -19.30 3.49 -12.55
N GLY A 162 -19.42 3.88 -13.82
CA GLY A 162 -19.04 3.04 -14.95
C GLY A 162 -17.53 3.09 -15.22
N GLN A 163 -17.12 4.00 -16.09
CA GLN A 163 -15.73 4.23 -16.45
C GLN A 163 -15.38 5.68 -16.19
N LEU A 164 -14.30 5.90 -15.44
CA LEU A 164 -13.87 7.23 -15.05
C LEU A 164 -12.36 7.23 -14.85
N VAL A 165 -11.67 8.30 -15.30
CA VAL A 165 -10.22 8.49 -15.07
C VAL A 165 -9.35 7.34 -15.62
N GLY A 166 -9.79 6.67 -16.68
CA GLY A 166 -9.07 5.50 -17.21
C GLY A 166 -9.15 4.26 -16.30
N CYS A 167 -10.09 4.26 -15.36
CA CYS A 167 -10.44 3.14 -14.52
C CYS A 167 -11.85 2.63 -14.83
N ARG A 168 -12.07 1.35 -14.57
CA ARG A 168 -13.39 0.73 -14.54
C ARG A 168 -13.71 0.30 -13.11
N PHE A 169 -14.85 0.74 -12.62
CA PHE A 169 -15.25 0.50 -11.24
C PHE A 169 -16.14 -0.75 -11.17
N TYR A 170 -15.82 -1.63 -10.24
CA TYR A 170 -16.56 -2.86 -9.96
C TYR A 170 -17.03 -2.81 -8.52
N ARG A 171 -18.35 -2.91 -8.33
CA ARG A 171 -18.92 -3.08 -7.00
C ARG A 171 -18.56 -4.47 -6.49
N ASN A 172 -17.90 -4.52 -5.35
CA ASN A 172 -17.57 -5.75 -4.67
C ASN A 172 -17.74 -5.54 -3.15
N THR A 173 -18.22 -6.56 -2.46
CA THR A 173 -18.36 -6.57 -1.00
C THR A 173 -17.38 -7.53 -0.32
N GLU A 174 -16.62 -8.29 -1.09
CA GLU A 174 -15.69 -9.34 -0.61
C GLU A 174 -14.22 -8.92 -0.69
N ASN A 175 -13.96 -7.65 -1.02
CA ASN A 175 -12.64 -7.05 -1.02
C ASN A 175 -12.15 -6.89 0.44
N PRO A 176 -10.95 -7.39 0.77
CA PRO A 176 -10.41 -7.42 2.14
C PRO A 176 -9.99 -6.06 2.68
#